data_AF-A0A387FYB6-F1
#
_entry.id   AF-A0A387FYB6-F1
#
_cell.length_a   1.000
_cell.length_b   1.000
_cell.length_c   1.000
_cell.angle_alpha   90.00
_cell.angle_beta   90.00
_cell.angle_gamma   90.00
#
_symmetry.space_group_name_H-M   'P 1'
#
loop_
_entity.id
_entity.type
_entity.pdbx_description
1 polymer ?
#
loop_
_entity_poly.entity_id
_entity_poly.type
_entity_poly.pdbx_seq_one_letter_code
_entity_poly.pdbx_strand_id
1 'polypeptide(L)'
;MPEEIEVDTDKLREAIDEEIEKKSASLLRLIALTTALFAALAAIGSLLAGGTINEALALKTEAAQKQAQVSDQWAYYQAKGIKAAILTSQKELLIADGKSVPPDLDATSQRYVDEEKSISAQAHELEKVRDERDDEANRLIHRHHFYAYAVAMLQVAIALGAVAALTRKRLAWWGSSALGLLGGMLLLWAWASG
;
A
#
# COMPACT_ATOMS: atom_id res chain seq x y z
N MET A 1 62.95 -46.84 -30.55
CA MET A 1 62.39 -46.26 -29.32
C MET A 1 61.11 -45.55 -29.72
N PRO A 2 59.93 -45.87 -29.15
CA PRO A 2 58.75 -45.06 -29.39
C PRO A 2 58.97 -43.71 -28.67
N GLU A 3 58.82 -42.60 -29.40
CA GLU A 3 58.85 -41.27 -28.81
C GLU A 3 57.65 -41.13 -27.87
N GLU A 4 57.92 -40.93 -26.57
CA GLU A 4 56.90 -40.54 -25.62
C GLU A 4 56.36 -39.18 -26.06
N ILE A 5 55.07 -39.13 -26.40
CA ILE A 5 54.36 -37.89 -26.65
C ILE A 5 54.28 -37.17 -25.31
N GLU A 6 55.28 -36.33 -24.99
CA GLU A 6 55.21 -35.37 -23.90
C GLU A 6 54.07 -34.41 -24.21
N VAL A 7 52.90 -34.69 -23.62
CA VAL A 7 51.76 -33.77 -23.64
C VAL A 7 52.21 -32.53 -22.86
N ASP A 8 52.44 -31.43 -23.58
CA ASP A 8 52.87 -30.13 -23.05
C ASP A 8 51.78 -29.56 -22.11
N THR A 9 51.83 -29.96 -20.85
CA THR A 9 50.84 -29.61 -19.83
C THR A 9 50.87 -28.13 -19.46
N ASP A 10 51.98 -27.44 -19.72
CA ASP A 10 52.17 -26.05 -19.33
C ASP A 10 51.42 -25.11 -20.27
N LYS A 11 51.48 -25.35 -21.58
CA LYS A 11 50.62 -24.64 -22.56
C LYS A 11 49.14 -24.91 -22.31
N LEU A 12 48.78 -26.11 -21.89
CA LEU A 12 47.41 -26.46 -21.55
C LEU A 12 46.92 -25.69 -20.31
N ARG A 13 47.76 -25.55 -19.28
CA ARG A 13 47.44 -24.76 -18.07
C ARG A 13 47.29 -23.27 -18.39
N GLU A 14 48.21 -22.71 -19.17
CA GLU A 14 48.17 -21.31 -19.59
C GLU A 14 46.89 -20.99 -20.41
N ALA A 15 46.54 -21.86 -21.36
CA ALA A 15 45.29 -21.72 -22.13
C ALA A 15 44.03 -21.85 -21.25
N ILE A 16 44.06 -22.71 -20.23
CA ILE A 16 42.95 -22.84 -19.26
C ILE A 16 42.81 -21.55 -18.42
N ASP A 17 43.91 -20.99 -17.92
CA ASP A 17 43.91 -19.79 -17.09
C ASP A 17 43.44 -18.55 -17.88
N GLU A 18 43.92 -18.38 -19.12
CA GLU A 18 43.48 -17.27 -19.99
C GLU A 18 41.97 -17.35 -20.30
N GLU A 19 41.47 -18.56 -20.53
CA GLU A 19 40.06 -18.81 -20.79
C GLU A 19 39.18 -18.58 -19.53
N ILE A 20 39.70 -18.90 -18.34
CA ILE A 20 39.06 -18.60 -17.05
C ILE A 20 38.98 -17.09 -16.82
N GLU A 21 40.05 -16.34 -17.10
CA GLU A 21 40.06 -14.89 -16.96
C GLU A 21 39.05 -14.21 -17.91
N LYS A 22 39.03 -14.61 -19.19
CA LYS A 22 38.04 -14.11 -20.16
C LYS A 22 36.60 -14.39 -19.72
N LYS A 23 36.31 -15.62 -19.27
CA LYS A 23 34.99 -16.01 -18.76
C LYS A 23 34.61 -15.25 -17.49
N SER A 24 35.57 -14.99 -16.60
CA SER A 24 35.35 -14.20 -15.39
C SER A 24 35.07 -12.72 -15.72
N ALA A 25 35.81 -12.13 -16.66
CA ALA A 25 35.60 -10.75 -17.10
C ALA A 25 34.24 -10.58 -17.78
N SER A 26 33.84 -11.55 -18.62
CA SER A 26 32.50 -11.57 -19.23
C SER A 26 31.38 -11.67 -18.18
N LEU A 27 31.53 -12.56 -17.19
CA LEU A 27 30.56 -12.70 -16.10
C LEU A 27 30.40 -11.40 -15.29
N LEU A 28 31.50 -10.74 -14.94
CA LEU A 28 31.47 -9.47 -14.20
C LEU A 28 30.76 -8.36 -15.00
N ARG A 29 30.99 -8.27 -16.31
CA ARG A 29 30.27 -7.34 -17.18
C ARG A 29 28.77 -7.61 -17.21
N LEU A 30 28.36 -8.89 -17.31
CA LEU A 30 26.95 -9.27 -17.29
C LEU A 30 26.30 -8.92 -15.95
N ILE A 31 26.95 -9.23 -14.83
CA ILE A 31 26.47 -8.87 -13.49
C ILE A 31 26.28 -7.36 -13.36
N ALA A 32 27.25 -6.56 -13.83
CA ALA A 32 27.16 -5.11 -13.77
C ALA A 32 25.96 -4.58 -14.57
N LEU A 33 25.77 -5.06 -15.80
CA LEU A 33 24.63 -4.67 -16.65
C LEU A 33 23.28 -5.07 -16.05
N THR A 34 23.14 -6.31 -15.57
CA THR A 34 21.89 -6.77 -14.95
C THR A 34 21.59 -5.99 -13.67
N THR A 35 22.61 -5.68 -12.88
CA THR A 35 22.46 -4.91 -11.63
C THR A 35 22.03 -3.47 -11.91
N ALA A 36 22.64 -2.82 -12.92
CA ALA A 36 22.24 -1.48 -13.34
C ALA A 36 20.79 -1.45 -13.84
N LEU A 37 20.36 -2.46 -14.61
CA LEU A 37 18.98 -2.59 -15.06
C LEU A 37 18.01 -2.77 -13.89
N PHE A 38 18.30 -3.67 -12.95
CA PHE A 38 17.45 -3.87 -11.77
C PHE A 38 17.38 -2.61 -10.89
N ALA A 39 18.47 -1.86 -10.77
CA ALA A 39 18.49 -0.58 -10.05
C ALA A 39 17.57 0.46 -10.70
N ALA A 40 17.60 0.58 -12.03
CA ALA A 40 16.71 1.47 -12.76
C ALA A 40 15.22 1.08 -12.57
N LEU A 41 14.90 -0.21 -12.67
CA LEU A 41 13.54 -0.72 -12.42
C LEU A 41 13.11 -0.49 -10.97
N ALA A 42 14.01 -0.69 -10.00
CA ALA A 42 13.72 -0.47 -8.59
C ALA A 42 13.46 1.01 -8.30
N ALA A 43 14.20 1.93 -8.93
CA ALA A 43 13.97 3.36 -8.82
C ALA A 43 12.58 3.76 -9.36
N ILE A 44 12.20 3.25 -10.54
CA ILE A 44 10.87 3.47 -11.12
C ILE A 44 9.78 2.90 -10.20
N GLY A 45 9.94 1.66 -9.75
CA GLY A 45 8.98 1.03 -8.84
C GLY A 45 8.84 1.78 -7.51
N SER A 46 9.93 2.33 -6.98
CA SER A 46 9.91 3.12 -5.76
C SER A 46 9.16 4.44 -5.96
N LEU A 47 9.31 5.09 -7.12
CA LEU A 47 8.54 6.29 -7.47
C LEU A 47 7.04 6.01 -7.59
N LEU A 48 6.67 4.91 -8.25
CA LEU A 48 5.26 4.48 -8.40
C LEU A 48 4.64 4.08 -7.06
N ALA A 49 5.39 3.35 -6.23
CA ALA A 49 5.00 3.02 -4.86
C ALA A 49 4.80 4.30 -4.04
N GLY A 50 5.70 5.27 -4.14
CA GLY A 50 5.63 6.55 -3.44
C GLY A 50 4.43 7.40 -3.87
N GLY A 51 4.14 7.47 -5.17
CA GLY A 51 2.97 8.20 -5.68
C GLY A 51 1.65 7.63 -5.17
N THR A 52 1.48 6.31 -5.32
CA THR A 52 0.25 5.60 -4.91
C THR A 52 -0.02 5.68 -3.41
N ILE A 53 1.01 5.56 -2.56
CA ILE A 53 0.82 5.67 -1.11
C ILE A 53 0.51 7.11 -0.68
N ASN A 54 1.12 8.11 -1.31
CA ASN A 54 0.84 9.51 -0.98
C ASN A 54 -0.60 9.89 -1.31
N GLU A 55 -1.10 9.46 -2.47
CA GLU A 55 -2.50 9.67 -2.87
C GLU A 55 -3.46 8.94 -1.93
N ALA A 56 -3.16 7.68 -1.58
CA ALA A 56 -3.95 6.94 -0.60
C ALA A 56 -3.99 7.62 0.77
N LEU A 57 -2.86 8.17 1.24
CA LEU A 57 -2.79 8.91 2.50
C LEU A 57 -3.61 10.20 2.46
N ALA A 58 -3.62 10.91 1.33
CA ALA A 58 -4.46 12.09 1.15
C ALA A 58 -5.95 11.70 1.29
N LEU A 59 -6.38 10.63 0.60
CA LEU A 59 -7.76 10.14 0.67
C LEU A 59 -8.13 9.62 2.08
N LYS A 60 -7.23 8.89 2.77
CA LYS A 60 -7.44 8.48 4.18
C LYS A 60 -7.58 9.70 5.10
N THR A 61 -6.85 10.78 4.84
CA THR A 61 -6.95 12.02 5.61
C THR A 61 -8.31 12.69 5.37
N GLU A 62 -8.78 12.76 4.11
CA GLU A 62 -10.13 13.24 3.79
C GLU A 62 -11.21 12.37 4.43
N ALA A 63 -11.08 11.04 4.38
CA ALA A 63 -12.00 10.11 5.02
C ALA A 63 -12.02 10.30 6.54
N ALA A 64 -10.87 10.50 7.18
CA ALA A 64 -10.79 10.80 8.62
C ALA A 64 -11.46 12.14 8.97
N GLN A 65 -11.29 13.18 8.15
CA GLN A 65 -12.00 14.45 8.31
C GLN A 65 -13.52 14.25 8.19
N LYS A 66 -13.97 13.43 7.23
CA LYS A 66 -15.39 13.10 7.07
C LYS A 66 -15.92 12.28 8.23
N GLN A 67 -15.16 11.32 8.74
CA GLN A 67 -15.49 10.55 9.92
C GLN A 67 -15.69 11.45 11.16
N ALA A 68 -14.86 12.50 11.31
CA ALA A 68 -15.08 13.48 12.37
C ALA A 68 -16.41 14.23 12.20
N GLN A 69 -16.73 14.68 10.99
CA GLN A 69 -18.01 15.34 10.68
C GLN A 69 -19.22 14.43 10.93
N VAL A 70 -19.12 13.15 10.55
CA VAL A 70 -20.13 12.11 10.84
C VAL A 70 -20.32 11.97 12.35
N SER A 71 -19.22 11.86 13.10
CA SER A 71 -19.26 11.73 14.56
C SER A 71 -19.94 12.94 15.21
N ASP A 72 -19.66 14.15 14.73
CA ASP A 72 -20.31 15.38 15.22
C ASP A 72 -21.82 15.37 14.93
N GLN A 73 -22.24 14.91 13.74
CA GLN A 73 -23.67 14.79 13.41
C GLN A 73 -24.38 13.75 14.29
N TRP A 74 -23.75 12.60 14.54
CA TRP A 74 -24.32 11.60 15.43
C TRP A 74 -24.36 12.06 16.88
N ALA A 75 -23.37 12.82 17.34
CA ALA A 75 -23.39 13.45 18.66
C ALA A 75 -24.52 14.49 18.75
N TYR A 76 -24.74 15.27 17.69
CA TYR A 76 -25.82 16.25 17.63
C TYR A 76 -27.20 15.58 17.62
N TYR A 77 -27.36 14.50 16.85
CA TYR A 77 -28.55 13.63 16.85
C TYR A 77 -28.84 13.14 18.26
N GLN A 78 -27.86 12.51 18.93
CA GLN A 78 -28.03 11.99 20.29
C GLN A 78 -28.39 13.09 21.29
N ALA A 79 -27.77 14.27 21.17
CA ALA A 79 -28.10 15.41 22.02
C ALA A 79 -29.54 15.89 21.83
N LYS A 80 -30.08 15.85 20.61
CA LYS A 80 -31.49 16.16 20.33
C LYS A 80 -32.42 15.12 20.92
N GLY A 81 -32.11 13.83 20.77
CA GLY A 81 -32.89 12.75 21.36
C GLY A 81 -32.96 12.83 22.87
N ILE A 82 -31.84 13.14 23.54
CA ILE A 82 -31.81 13.38 24.99
C ILE A 82 -32.70 14.57 25.37
N LYS A 83 -32.63 15.69 24.64
CA LYS A 83 -33.48 16.86 24.90
C LYS A 83 -34.97 16.54 24.72
N ALA A 84 -35.33 15.82 23.66
CA ALA A 84 -36.70 15.38 23.40
C ALA A 84 -37.20 14.41 24.50
N ALA A 85 -36.37 13.48 24.92
CA ALA A 85 -36.67 12.55 26.01
C ALA A 85 -36.92 13.29 27.33
N ILE A 86 -36.07 14.26 27.69
CA ILE A 86 -36.25 15.08 28.91
C ILE A 86 -37.56 15.88 28.86
N LEU A 87 -37.90 16.46 27.70
CA LEU A 87 -39.17 17.19 27.53
C LEU A 87 -40.38 16.26 27.63
N THR A 88 -40.27 15.07 27.04
CA THR A 88 -41.32 14.04 27.10
C THR A 88 -41.53 13.55 28.53
N SER A 89 -40.46 13.27 29.28
CA SER A 89 -40.56 12.89 30.70
C SER A 89 -41.15 14.01 31.56
N GLN A 90 -40.80 15.28 31.32
CA GLN A 90 -41.43 16.41 32.02
C GLN A 90 -42.93 16.50 31.72
N LYS A 91 -43.34 16.28 30.48
CA LYS A 91 -44.75 16.21 30.09
C LYS A 91 -45.47 15.08 30.82
N GLU A 92 -44.89 13.88 30.86
CA GLU A 92 -45.47 12.71 31.56
C GLU A 92 -45.65 12.97 33.06
N LEU A 93 -44.67 13.60 33.72
CA LEU A 93 -44.76 13.98 35.12
C LEU A 93 -45.88 15.00 35.39
N LEU A 94 -46.03 16.03 34.53
CA LEU A 94 -47.12 17.02 34.67
C LEU A 94 -48.49 16.37 34.53
N ILE A 95 -48.65 15.43 33.58
CA ILE A 95 -49.89 14.68 33.39
C ILE A 95 -50.19 13.81 34.61
N ALA A 96 -49.18 13.11 35.15
CA ALA A 96 -49.32 12.29 36.35
C ALA A 96 -49.72 13.11 37.59
N ASP A 97 -49.21 14.35 37.69
CA ASP A 97 -49.58 15.33 38.72
C ASP A 97 -50.97 15.98 38.50
N GLY A 98 -51.68 15.64 37.42
CA GLY A 98 -52.98 16.24 37.06
C GLY A 98 -52.90 17.70 36.60
N LYS A 99 -51.70 18.17 36.21
CA LYS A 99 -51.45 19.54 35.74
C LYS A 99 -51.63 19.62 34.22
N SER A 100 -52.01 20.81 33.72
CA SER A 100 -52.09 21.06 32.28
C SER A 100 -50.68 21.14 31.67
N VAL A 101 -50.45 20.45 30.55
CA VAL A 101 -49.19 20.52 29.80
C VAL A 101 -49.11 21.84 29.02
N PRO A 102 -48.01 22.61 29.15
CA PRO A 102 -47.80 23.80 28.33
C PRO A 102 -47.67 23.43 26.83
N PRO A 103 -48.37 24.12 25.91
CA PRO A 103 -48.31 23.82 24.46
C PRO A 103 -46.90 23.92 23.85
N ASP A 104 -46.08 24.82 24.39
CA ASP A 104 -44.70 25.05 23.93
C ASP A 104 -43.77 23.85 24.20
N LEU A 105 -44.07 23.09 25.25
CA LEU A 105 -43.30 21.91 25.67
C LEU A 105 -43.49 20.77 24.66
N ASP A 106 -44.72 20.56 24.22
CA ASP A 106 -45.08 19.54 23.23
C ASP A 106 -44.56 19.90 21.83
N ALA A 107 -44.76 21.16 21.41
CA ALA A 107 -44.26 21.67 20.14
C ALA A 107 -42.72 21.59 20.04
N THR A 108 -42.01 21.92 21.12
CA THR A 108 -40.54 21.85 21.16
C THR A 108 -40.04 20.41 21.12
N SER A 109 -40.69 19.49 21.83
CA SER A 109 -40.34 18.05 21.79
C SER A 109 -40.49 17.50 20.37
N GLN A 110 -41.63 17.75 19.74
CA GLN A 110 -41.90 17.31 18.37
C GLN A 110 -40.91 17.91 17.37
N ARG A 111 -40.57 19.20 17.52
CA ARG A 111 -39.56 19.85 16.66
C ARG A 111 -38.20 19.14 16.75
N TYR A 112 -37.75 18.75 17.95
CA TYR A 112 -36.48 18.02 18.08
C TYR A 112 -36.53 16.64 17.42
N VAL A 113 -37.64 15.92 17.52
CA VAL A 113 -37.84 14.62 16.84
C VAL A 113 -37.82 14.78 15.31
N ASP A 114 -38.36 15.87 14.79
CA ASP A 114 -38.32 16.12 13.34
C ASP A 114 -36.93 16.59 12.86
N GLU A 115 -36.21 17.38 13.67
CA GLU A 115 -34.81 17.75 13.42
C GLU A 115 -33.89 16.51 13.40
N GLU A 116 -34.11 15.54 14.28
CA GLU A 116 -33.36 14.27 14.33
C GLU A 116 -33.35 13.54 12.99
N LYS A 117 -34.48 13.53 12.26
CA LYS A 117 -34.56 12.88 10.94
C LYS A 117 -33.64 13.54 9.92
N SER A 118 -33.60 14.87 9.91
CA SER A 118 -32.72 15.64 9.02
C SER A 118 -31.25 15.45 9.38
N ILE A 119 -30.92 15.45 10.68
CA ILE A 119 -29.55 15.24 11.16
C ILE A 119 -29.07 13.83 10.81
N SER A 120 -29.91 12.80 11.02
CA SER A 120 -29.56 11.43 10.68
C SER A 120 -29.37 11.25 9.17
N ALA A 121 -30.22 11.86 8.34
CA ALA A 121 -30.05 11.82 6.89
C ALA A 121 -28.71 12.46 6.44
N GLN A 122 -28.34 13.60 7.04
CA GLN A 122 -27.04 14.25 6.78
C GLN A 122 -25.86 13.39 7.25
N ALA A 123 -25.99 12.72 8.40
CA ALA A 123 -24.95 11.81 8.89
C ALA A 123 -24.71 10.65 7.90
N HIS A 124 -25.77 10.01 7.41
CA HIS A 124 -25.66 8.91 6.44
C HIS A 124 -25.04 9.35 5.10
N GLU A 125 -25.36 10.57 4.62
CA GLU A 125 -24.74 11.09 3.40
C GLU A 125 -23.23 11.30 3.59
N LEU A 126 -22.82 11.85 4.74
CA LEU A 126 -21.41 12.01 5.06
C LEU A 126 -20.68 10.66 5.24
N GLU A 127 -21.36 9.66 5.80
CA GLU A 127 -20.84 8.29 5.91
C GLU A 127 -20.57 7.67 4.55
N LYS A 128 -21.51 7.84 3.60
CA LYS A 128 -21.32 7.36 2.23
C LYS A 128 -20.09 7.98 1.57
N VAL A 129 -19.93 9.30 1.69
CA VAL A 129 -18.76 10.00 1.14
C VAL A 129 -17.46 9.55 1.83
N ARG A 130 -17.49 9.35 3.15
CA ARG A 130 -16.34 8.79 3.89
C ARG A 130 -15.96 7.41 3.34
N ASP A 131 -16.94 6.51 3.19
CA ASP A 131 -16.71 5.13 2.76
C ASP A 131 -16.16 5.07 1.33
N GLU A 132 -16.71 5.88 0.43
CA GLU A 132 -16.19 6.00 -0.94
C GLU A 132 -14.70 6.39 -0.97
N ARG A 133 -14.29 7.35 -0.12
CA ARG A 133 -12.88 7.78 -0.02
C ARG A 133 -11.99 6.74 0.63
N ASP A 134 -12.50 6.05 1.65
CA ASP A 134 -11.76 5.00 2.33
C ASP A 134 -11.50 3.82 1.39
N ASP A 135 -12.51 3.41 0.62
CA ASP A 135 -12.42 2.34 -0.37
C ASP A 135 -11.45 2.69 -1.51
N GLU A 136 -11.50 3.92 -2.02
CA GLU A 136 -10.56 4.40 -3.02
C GLU A 136 -9.11 4.37 -2.50
N ALA A 137 -8.90 4.83 -1.26
CA ALA A 137 -7.59 4.76 -0.62
C ALA A 137 -7.11 3.30 -0.44
N ASN A 138 -7.99 2.39 -0.03
CA ASN A 138 -7.66 0.98 0.15
C ASN A 138 -7.22 0.33 -1.17
N ARG A 139 -7.88 0.67 -2.29
CA ARG A 139 -7.48 0.21 -3.63
C ARG A 139 -6.08 0.69 -4.00
N LEU A 140 -5.74 1.95 -3.71
CA LEU A 140 -4.40 2.49 -3.95
C LEU A 140 -3.34 1.85 -3.06
N ILE A 141 -3.65 1.56 -1.78
CA ILE A 141 -2.76 0.84 -0.86
C ILE A 141 -2.48 -0.57 -1.37
N HIS A 142 -3.49 -1.28 -1.86
CA HIS A 142 -3.29 -2.59 -2.47
C HIS A 142 -2.33 -2.51 -3.67
N ARG A 143 -2.46 -1.48 -4.51
CA ARG A 143 -1.53 -1.26 -5.62
C ARG A 143 -0.11 -0.94 -5.14
N HIS A 144 0.02 -0.10 -4.11
CA HIS A 144 1.29 0.23 -3.47
C HIS A 144 2.02 -1.03 -3.00
N HIS A 145 1.33 -1.98 -2.38
CA HIS A 145 1.94 -3.22 -1.90
C HIS A 145 2.63 -4.01 -3.02
N PHE A 146 2.01 -4.13 -4.19
CA PHE A 146 2.64 -4.83 -5.33
C PHE A 146 3.89 -4.11 -5.82
N TYR A 147 3.87 -2.77 -5.90
CA TYR A 147 5.06 -2.00 -6.24
C TYR A 147 6.16 -2.15 -5.18
N ALA A 148 5.82 -2.10 -3.89
CA ALA A 148 6.76 -2.30 -2.80
C ALA A 148 7.39 -3.70 -2.83
N TYR A 149 6.61 -4.75 -3.10
CA TYR A 149 7.13 -6.12 -3.25
C TYR A 149 8.07 -6.24 -4.47
N ALA A 150 7.72 -5.63 -5.61
CA ALA A 150 8.57 -5.62 -6.78
C ALA A 150 9.92 -4.94 -6.51
N VAL A 151 9.90 -3.79 -5.84
CA VAL A 151 11.13 -3.07 -5.44
C VAL A 151 11.98 -3.90 -4.48
N ALA A 152 11.36 -4.54 -3.48
CA ALA A 152 12.07 -5.39 -2.53
C ALA A 152 12.76 -6.58 -3.24
N MET A 153 12.08 -7.24 -4.18
CA MET A 153 12.66 -8.33 -4.98
C MET A 153 13.84 -7.85 -5.82
N LEU A 154 13.71 -6.68 -6.46
CA LEU A 154 14.80 -6.08 -7.24
C LEU A 154 16.00 -5.70 -6.36
N GLN A 155 15.77 -5.20 -5.15
CA GLN A 155 16.86 -4.90 -4.19
C GLN A 155 17.60 -6.17 -3.74
N VAL A 156 16.87 -7.24 -3.45
CA VAL A 156 17.49 -8.54 -3.13
C VAL A 156 18.24 -9.09 -4.35
N ALA A 157 17.70 -8.94 -5.56
CA ALA A 157 18.38 -9.33 -6.78
C ALA A 157 19.71 -8.56 -6.97
N ILE A 158 19.73 -7.26 -6.72
CA ILE A 158 20.94 -6.42 -6.74
C ILE A 158 21.96 -6.91 -5.71
N ALA A 159 21.53 -7.18 -4.48
CA ALA A 159 22.42 -7.68 -3.42
C ALA A 159 23.03 -9.05 -3.78
N LEU A 160 22.23 -9.98 -4.33
CA LEU A 160 22.72 -11.26 -4.84
C LEU A 160 23.67 -11.08 -6.04
N GLY A 161 23.42 -10.07 -6.89
CA GLY A 161 24.32 -9.69 -7.98
C GLY A 161 25.69 -9.26 -7.47
N ALA A 162 25.72 -8.42 -6.43
CA ALA A 162 26.97 -8.01 -5.77
C ALA A 162 27.73 -9.21 -5.16
N VAL A 163 27.02 -10.13 -4.50
CA VAL A 163 27.60 -11.39 -3.98
C VAL A 163 28.14 -12.25 -5.12
N ALA A 164 27.43 -12.35 -6.24
CA ALA A 164 27.89 -13.09 -7.42
C ALA A 164 29.16 -12.48 -8.02
N ALA A 165 29.27 -11.14 -8.04
CA ALA A 165 30.46 -10.43 -8.50
C ALA A 165 31.68 -10.76 -7.62
N LEU A 166 31.50 -10.72 -6.29
CA LEU A 166 32.57 -10.96 -5.33
C LEU A 166 33.01 -12.43 -5.31
N THR A 167 32.06 -13.36 -5.34
CA THR A 167 32.34 -14.80 -5.24
C THR A 167 32.69 -15.45 -6.58
N ARG A 168 32.50 -14.74 -7.70
CA ARG A 168 32.63 -15.25 -9.08
C ARG A 168 31.82 -16.53 -9.34
N LYS A 169 30.76 -16.79 -8.54
CA LYS A 169 29.91 -17.98 -8.66
C LYS A 169 28.72 -17.71 -9.58
N ARG A 170 28.66 -18.46 -10.68
CA ARG A 170 27.55 -18.38 -11.66
C ARG A 170 26.18 -18.70 -11.06
N LEU A 171 26.10 -19.59 -10.08
CA LEU A 171 24.83 -19.93 -9.40
C LEU A 171 24.21 -18.72 -8.68
N ALA A 172 25.04 -17.90 -8.03
CA ALA A 172 24.56 -16.68 -7.37
C ALA A 172 24.03 -15.66 -8.40
N TRP A 173 24.68 -15.57 -9.57
CA TRP A 173 24.19 -14.71 -10.67
C TRP A 173 22.88 -15.21 -11.27
N TRP A 174 22.69 -16.52 -11.44
CA TRP A 174 21.41 -17.09 -11.87
C TRP A 174 20.29 -16.82 -10.87
N GLY A 175 20.58 -16.96 -9.57
CA GLY A 175 19.62 -16.61 -8.50
C GLY A 175 19.22 -15.14 -8.52
N SER A 176 20.21 -14.24 -8.63
CA SER A 176 19.99 -12.80 -8.82
C SER A 176 19.13 -12.50 -10.04
N SER A 177 19.47 -13.09 -11.19
CA SER A 177 18.77 -12.84 -12.45
C SER A 177 17.32 -13.34 -12.41
N ALA A 178 17.08 -14.53 -11.86
CA ALA A 178 15.74 -15.09 -11.70
C ALA A 178 14.87 -14.19 -10.81
N LEU A 179 15.42 -13.75 -9.67
CA LEU A 179 14.68 -12.90 -8.73
C LEU A 179 14.40 -11.51 -9.32
N GLY A 180 15.38 -10.93 -10.02
CA GLY A 180 15.21 -9.62 -10.67
C GLY A 180 14.21 -9.66 -11.82
N LEU A 181 14.17 -10.76 -12.59
CA LEU A 181 13.14 -10.97 -13.61
C LEU A 181 11.75 -11.08 -12.99
N LEU A 182 11.58 -11.86 -11.92
CA LEU A 182 10.31 -11.96 -11.21
C LEU A 182 9.87 -10.60 -10.64
N GLY A 183 10.79 -9.83 -10.05
CA GLY A 183 10.52 -8.47 -9.57
C GLY A 183 10.11 -7.53 -10.70
N GLY A 184 10.80 -7.58 -11.85
CA GLY A 184 10.44 -6.81 -13.04
C GLY A 184 9.08 -7.18 -13.63
N MET A 185 8.74 -8.48 -13.68
CA MET A 185 7.43 -8.95 -14.12
C MET A 185 6.32 -8.48 -13.18
N LEU A 186 6.54 -8.56 -11.86
CA LEU A 186 5.58 -8.07 -10.88
C LEU A 186 5.37 -6.55 -11.02
N LEU A 187 6.44 -5.80 -11.25
CA LEU A 187 6.37 -4.35 -11.50
C LEU A 187 5.51 -4.03 -12.74
N LEU A 188 5.76 -4.73 -13.85
CA LEU A 188 5.01 -4.55 -15.10
C LEU A 188 3.54 -4.97 -14.95
N TRP A 189 3.28 -6.06 -14.22
CA TRP A 189 1.93 -6.50 -13.94
C TRP A 189 1.17 -5.48 -13.09
N ALA A 190 1.76 -4.99 -12.00
CA ALA A 190 1.17 -3.96 -11.15
C ALA A 190 0.93 -2.63 -11.87
N TRP A 191 1.78 -2.33 -12.87
CA TRP A 191 1.58 -1.19 -13.76
C TRP A 191 0.42 -1.40 -14.72
N ALA A 192 0.31 -2.58 -15.36
CA ALA A 192 -0.75 -2.89 -16.32
C ALA A 192 -2.12 -3.20 -15.68
N SER A 193 -2.15 -3.64 -14.42
CA SER A 193 -3.36 -4.08 -13.72
C SER A 193 -4.15 -2.96 -13.07
N GLY A 194 -3.77 -1.69 -13.26
CA GLY A 194 -4.52 -0.57 -12.69
C GLY A 194 -4.41 0.69 -13.51
#